data_AF-X0X0S4-F1
#
_entry.id   AF-X0X0S4-F1
#
_cell.length_a   1.000
_cell.length_b   1.000
_cell.length_c   1.000
_cell.angle_alpha   90.00
_cell.angle_beta   90.00
_cell.angle_gamma   90.00
#
_symmetry.space_group_name_H-M   'P 1'
#
loop_
_entity.id
_entity.type
_entity.pdbx_description
1 polymer ?
#
loop_
_entity_poly.entity_id
_entity_poly.type
_entity_poly.pdbx_seq_one_letter_code
_entity_poly.pdbx_strand_id
1 'polypeptide(L)'
;TEDAEHLKRVAADAGIDLIGPKKAFLIQGEDRVGALVEYHLVLANAGINVYASNGVNDGTGRFGYILWVLPEDYEKAAEALGI
;
A
#
# COMPACT_ATOMS: atom_id res chain seq x y z
N THR A 1 17.44 -2.29 8.83
CA THR A 1 16.42 -3.33 8.67
C THR A 1 15.16 -2.85 9.36
N GLU A 2 13.99 -3.15 8.82
CA GLU A 2 12.71 -2.80 9.47
C GLU A 2 12.57 -3.59 10.79
N ASP A 3 12.23 -2.90 11.88
CA ASP A 3 12.03 -3.49 13.22
C ASP A 3 10.73 -2.93 13.84
N ALA A 4 9.64 -3.68 13.64
CA ALA A 4 8.31 -3.30 14.11
C ALA A 4 8.22 -3.29 15.65
N GLU A 5 8.98 -4.14 16.34
CA GLU A 5 8.96 -4.21 17.81
C GLU A 5 9.71 -3.04 18.43
N HIS A 6 10.79 -2.58 17.78
CA HIS A 6 11.45 -1.34 18.18
C HIS A 6 10.51 -0.12 18.01
N LEU A 7 9.78 -0.03 16.89
CA LEU A 7 8.81 1.05 16.68
C LEU A 7 7.72 1.08 17.77
N LYS A 8 7.12 -0.07 18.08
CA LYS A 8 6.08 -0.18 19.13
C LYS A 8 6.57 0.31 20.49
N ARG A 9 7.78 -0.09 20.87
CA ARG A 9 8.40 0.29 22.15
C ARG A 9 8.64 1.78 22.23
N VAL A 10 9.26 2.38 21.19
CA VAL A 10 9.55 3.83 21.18
C VAL A 10 8.26 4.65 21.15
N ALA A 11 7.22 4.19 20.45
CA ALA A 11 5.92 4.86 20.45
C ALA A 11 5.26 4.85 21.83
N ALA A 12 5.31 3.71 22.53
CA ALA A 12 4.82 3.61 23.91
C ALA A 12 5.58 4.54 24.86
N ASP A 13 6.92 4.57 24.78
CA ASP A 13 7.76 5.46 25.57
C ASP A 13 7.46 6.95 25.28
N ALA A 14 7.06 7.27 24.05
CA ALA A 14 6.69 8.62 23.62
C ALA A 14 5.22 9.00 23.89
N GLY A 15 4.40 8.07 24.42
CA GLY A 15 2.96 8.29 24.63
C GLY A 15 2.16 8.44 23.32
N ILE A 16 2.63 7.83 22.23
CA ILE A 16 1.97 7.84 20.92
C ILE A 16 1.22 6.53 20.71
N ASP A 17 -0.09 6.62 20.57
CA ASP A 17 -0.93 5.47 20.24
C ASP A 17 -0.76 5.08 18.76
N LEU A 18 -0.24 3.89 18.51
CA LEU A 18 -0.13 3.33 17.17
C LEU A 18 -1.45 2.66 16.75
N ILE A 19 -1.89 2.93 15.52
CA ILE A 19 -3.06 2.28 14.92
C ILE A 19 -2.58 1.29 13.86
N GLY A 20 -2.93 0.01 14.01
CA GLY A 20 -2.60 -1.02 13.02
C GLY A 20 -2.30 -2.39 13.66
N PRO A 21 -1.66 -3.31 12.91
CA PRO A 21 -1.12 -3.13 11.56
C PRO A 21 -2.22 -3.02 10.50
N LYS A 22 -2.05 -2.13 9.52
CA LYS A 22 -2.93 -2.05 8.34
C LYS A 22 -2.26 -2.73 7.17
N LYS A 23 -2.89 -3.76 6.60
CA LYS A 23 -2.40 -4.41 5.38
C LYS A 23 -2.49 -3.45 4.20
N ALA A 24 -1.48 -3.46 3.35
CA ALA A 24 -1.40 -2.63 2.16
C ALA A 24 -0.68 -3.39 1.05
N PHE A 25 -0.86 -2.95 -0.19
CA PHE A 25 -0.10 -3.41 -1.33
C PHE A 25 0.99 -2.40 -1.67
N LEU A 26 2.23 -2.87 -1.81
CA LEU A 26 3.35 -2.06 -2.30
C LEU A 26 3.55 -2.37 -3.79
N ILE A 27 3.40 -1.33 -4.61
CA ILE A 27 3.63 -1.37 -6.06
C ILE A 27 4.86 -0.53 -6.35
N GLN A 28 5.78 -1.07 -7.14
CA GLN A 28 7.00 -0.37 -7.53
C GLN A 28 7.22 -0.54 -9.03
N GLY A 29 7.71 0.50 -9.69
CA GLY A 29 7.89 0.48 -11.13
C GLY A 29 8.58 1.72 -11.67
N GLU A 30 8.54 1.88 -12.98
CA GLU A 30 9.01 3.08 -13.68
C GLU A 30 7.99 4.21 -13.56
N ASP A 31 8.46 5.40 -13.22
CA ASP A 31 7.63 6.61 -13.13
C ASP A 31 7.33 7.14 -14.54
N ARG A 32 6.21 6.68 -15.08
CA ARG A 32 5.68 7.08 -16.39
C ARG A 32 4.20 7.41 -16.30
N VAL A 33 3.72 8.21 -17.25
CA VAL A 33 2.29 8.48 -17.41
C VAL A 33 1.54 7.15 -17.54
N GLY A 34 0.51 6.99 -16.71
CA GLY A 34 -0.34 5.80 -16.70
C GLY A 34 0.25 4.56 -16.03
N ALA A 35 1.37 4.65 -15.30
CA ALA A 35 1.99 3.50 -14.63
C ALA A 35 1.04 2.75 -13.66
N LEU A 36 0.08 3.45 -13.07
CA LEU A 36 -0.85 2.89 -12.08
C LEU A 36 -2.19 2.41 -12.66
N VAL A 37 -2.47 2.70 -13.95
CA VAL A 37 -3.80 2.47 -14.55
C VAL A 37 -4.19 1.00 -14.52
N GLU A 38 -3.27 0.10 -14.85
CA GLU A 38 -3.55 -1.33 -14.90
C GLU A 38 -3.95 -1.89 -13.54
N TYR A 39 -3.23 -1.53 -12.47
CA TYR A 39 -3.53 -1.97 -11.11
C TYR A 39 -4.91 -1.49 -10.64
N HIS A 40 -5.25 -0.22 -10.89
CA HIS A 40 -6.57 0.32 -10.55
C HIS A 40 -7.69 -0.30 -11.39
N LEU A 41 -7.43 -0.59 -12.67
CA LEU A 41 -8.40 -1.23 -13.55
C LEU A 41 -8.68 -2.67 -13.14
N VAL A 42 -7.66 -3.43 -12.75
CA VAL A 42 -7.80 -4.79 -12.21
C VAL A 42 -8.70 -4.80 -10.96
N LEU A 43 -8.46 -3.90 -10.00
CA LEU A 43 -9.28 -3.78 -8.80
C LEU A 43 -10.72 -3.34 -9.13
N ALA A 44 -10.88 -2.35 -10.01
CA ALA A 44 -12.19 -1.88 -10.45
C ALA A 44 -13.00 -2.98 -11.14
N ASN A 45 -12.38 -3.76 -12.03
CA ASN A 45 -13.01 -4.90 -12.70
C ASN A 45 -13.40 -6.02 -11.73
N ALA A 46 -12.67 -6.18 -10.62
CA ALA A 46 -13.03 -7.08 -9.53
C ALA A 46 -14.13 -6.50 -8.61
N GLY A 47 -14.56 -5.25 -8.83
CA GLY A 47 -15.54 -4.57 -7.98
C GLY A 47 -14.98 -4.15 -6.62
N ILE A 48 -13.68 -3.89 -6.53
CA ILE A 48 -12.97 -3.54 -5.30
C ILE A 48 -12.63 -2.05 -5.34
N ASN A 49 -13.04 -1.33 -4.30
CA ASN A 49 -12.72 0.08 -4.15
C ASN A 49 -11.38 0.28 -3.45
N VAL A 50 -10.58 1.22 -3.96
CA VAL A 50 -9.39 1.71 -3.26
C VAL A 50 -9.84 2.58 -2.09
N TYR A 51 -9.46 2.19 -0.87
CA TYR A 51 -9.76 2.93 0.35
C TYR A 51 -8.84 4.14 0.51
N ALA A 52 -7.54 3.95 0.28
CA ALA A 52 -6.55 5.01 0.30
C ALA A 52 -5.37 4.65 -0.59
N SER A 53 -4.61 5.65 -1.02
CA SER A 53 -3.32 5.40 -1.67
C SER A 53 -2.35 6.56 -1.52
N ASN A 54 -1.06 6.27 -1.61
CA ASN A 54 -0.02 7.29 -1.58
C ASN A 54 1.16 6.85 -2.46
N GLY A 55 1.82 7.79 -3.12
CA GLY A 55 2.93 7.50 -4.02
C GLY A 55 4.04 8.51 -3.88
N VAL A 56 5.27 8.04 -4.02
CA VAL A 56 6.49 8.84 -4.08
C VAL A 56 7.33 8.38 -5.26
N ASN A 57 8.03 9.31 -5.90
CA ASN A 57 9.08 8.97 -6.85
C ASN A 57 10.46 9.13 -6.21
N ASP A 58 11.46 8.45 -6.77
CA ASP A 58 12.84 8.54 -6.29
C ASP A 58 13.66 9.62 -7.02
N GLY A 59 13.03 10.39 -7.92
CA GLY A 59 13.69 11.39 -8.76
C GLY A 59 14.61 10.83 -9.85
N THR A 60 14.73 9.50 -9.96
CA THR A 60 15.56 8.78 -10.95
C THR A 60 14.73 8.04 -11.99
N GLY A 61 13.41 8.26 -12.01
CA GLY A 61 12.48 7.61 -12.94
C GLY A 61 11.84 6.35 -12.39
N ARG A 62 11.88 6.10 -11.07
CA ARG A 62 11.09 5.05 -10.43
C ARG A 62 10.13 5.60 -9.39
N PHE A 63 9.12 4.80 -9.07
CA PHE A 63 8.16 5.11 -8.00
C PHE A 63 8.00 3.96 -7.01
N GLY A 64 7.58 4.32 -5.79
CA GLY A 64 6.93 3.44 -4.83
C GLY A 64 5.52 3.95 -4.57
N TYR A 65 4.55 3.06 -4.58
CA TYR A 65 3.13 3.37 -4.42
C TYR A 65 2.49 2.38 -3.45
N ILE A 66 1.80 2.90 -2.45
CA ILE A 66 1.13 2.12 -1.42
C ILE A 66 -0.37 2.26 -1.62
N LEU A 67 -1.09 1.14 -1.66
CA LEU A 67 -2.52 1.08 -1.88
C LEU A 67 -3.20 0.26 -0.78
N TRP A 68 -4.26 0.82 -0.21
CA TRP A 68 -5.12 0.17 0.78
C TRP A 68 -6.49 -0.09 0.18
N VAL A 69 -7.02 -1.28 0.46
CA VAL A 69 -8.44 -1.64 0.28
C VAL A 69 -9.06 -1.82 1.67
N LEU A 70 -10.38 -2.01 1.72
CA LEU A 70 -11.02 -2.40 2.98
C LEU A 70 -10.53 -3.79 3.43
N PRO A 71 -10.41 -4.07 4.75
CA PRO A 71 -9.89 -5.34 5.24
C PRO A 71 -10.61 -6.57 4.68
N GLU A 72 -11.92 -6.49 4.50
CA GLU A 72 -12.77 -7.54 3.93
C GLU A 72 -12.50 -7.83 2.46
N ASP A 73 -11.97 -6.86 1.71
CA ASP A 73 -11.65 -6.99 0.29
C ASP A 73 -10.21 -7.45 0.05
N TYR A 74 -9.38 -7.53 1.09
CA TYR A 74 -7.93 -7.70 0.96
C TYR A 74 -7.55 -8.98 0.19
N GLU A 75 -8.11 -10.13 0.55
CA GLU A 75 -7.76 -11.41 -0.08
C GLU A 75 -8.22 -11.45 -1.54
N LYS A 76 -9.39 -10.91 -1.84
CA LYS A 76 -9.91 -10.79 -3.21
C LYS A 76 -9.08 -9.82 -4.06
N ALA A 77 -8.58 -8.75 -3.44
CA ALA A 77 -7.69 -7.78 -4.09
C ALA A 77 -6.32 -8.40 -4.39
N ALA A 78 -5.78 -9.20 -3.45
CA ALA A 78 -4.53 -9.92 -3.65
C ALA A 78 -4.64 -10.91 -4.82
N GLU A 79 -5.72 -11.71 -4.86
CA GLU A 79 -6.00 -12.62 -5.97
C GLU A 79 -6.12 -11.86 -7.31
N ALA A 80 -6.87 -10.76 -7.35
CA ALA A 80 -7.02 -9.96 -8.56
C ALA A 80 -5.69 -9.37 -9.05
N LEU A 81 -4.84 -8.93 -8.12
CA LEU A 81 -3.51 -8.36 -8.41
C LEU A 81 -2.43 -9.42 -8.68
N GLY A 82 -2.74 -10.72 -8.47
CA GLY A 82 -1.82 -11.84 -8.72
C GLY A 82 -0.66 -11.95 -7.72
N ILE A 83 -0.90 -11.59 -6.46
CA ILE A 83 0.08 -11.57 -5.35
C ILE A 83 -0.26 -12.57 -4.25
#